data_AF-A0A2K1NDC7-F1
#
_entry.id   AF-A0A2K1NDC7-F1
#
_cell.length_a   1.000
_cell.length_b   1.000
_cell.length_c   1.000
_cell.angle_alpha   90.00
_cell.angle_beta   90.00
_cell.angle_gamma   90.00
#
_symmetry.space_group_name_H-M   'P 1'
#
loop_
_entity.id
_entity.type
_entity.pdbx_description
1 polymer ?
#
loop_
_entity_poly.entity_id
_entity_poly.type
_entity_poly.pdbx_seq_one_letter_code
_entity_poly.pdbx_strand_id
1 'polypeptide(L)'
;MEKMVLKIFQKEIERQCKFAIISIEQVKTGLSNKNSDLVWYAIQSFLVAVGNISKIFWPINQKYGKRGEELRKSLGIEDNSPIQPRNFRNHFEHFDERLEEWAKSSERHNFVDSSIGPSDMIAGIDPKDFLRIFNPTTWTLTFRGDKYELKPIIKAIYELYPKVSSEANKPWWE
;
A
#
# COMPACT_ATOMS: atom_id res chain seq x y z
N MET A 1 19.42 -19.03 -0.82
CA MET A 1 20.09 -17.74 -1.06
C MET A 1 21.25 -17.59 -0.10
N GLU A 2 22.35 -16.96 -0.50
CA GLU A 2 23.46 -16.65 0.41
C GLU A 2 22.97 -15.82 1.60
N LYS A 3 23.47 -16.11 2.81
CA LYS A 3 23.05 -15.42 4.05
C LYS A 3 23.19 -13.90 3.93
N MET A 4 24.29 -13.43 3.35
CA MET A 4 24.52 -12.00 3.12
C MET A 4 23.43 -11.38 2.24
N VAL A 5 23.09 -12.02 1.12
CA VAL A 5 22.06 -11.54 0.18
C VAL A 5 20.68 -11.55 0.84
N LEU A 6 20.36 -12.58 1.62
CA LEU A 6 19.13 -12.64 2.40
C LEU A 6 19.01 -11.43 3.36
N LYS A 7 20.09 -11.10 4.08
CA LYS A 7 20.13 -9.97 5.01
C LYS A 7 19.95 -8.63 4.29
N ILE A 8 20.48 -8.46 3.07
CA ILE A 8 20.27 -7.25 2.26
C ILE A 8 18.78 -7.07 1.94
N PHE A 9 18.09 -8.14 1.51
CA PHE A 9 16.65 -8.07 1.27
C PHE A 9 15.85 -7.80 2.55
N GLN A 10 16.24 -8.41 3.68
CA GLN A 10 15.60 -8.15 4.98
C GLN A 10 15.77 -6.69 5.40
N LYS A 11 16.95 -6.07 5.19
CA LYS A 11 17.16 -4.63 5.45
C LYS A 11 16.28 -3.74 4.58
N GLU A 12 16.09 -4.09 3.31
CA GLU A 12 15.19 -3.34 2.43
C GLU A 12 13.73 -3.48 2.88
N ILE A 13 13.29 -4.69 3.24
CA ILE A 13 11.94 -4.90 3.79
C ILE A 13 11.76 -4.08 5.09
N GLU A 14 12.74 -4.10 5.99
CA GLU A 14 12.72 -3.29 7.23
C GLU A 14 12.56 -1.80 6.92
N ARG A 15 13.31 -1.28 5.94
CA ARG A 15 13.23 0.12 5.52
C ARG A 15 11.84 0.46 5.00
N GLN A 16 11.25 -0.38 4.16
CA GLN A 16 9.91 -0.15 3.63
C GLN A 16 8.84 -0.26 4.73
N CYS A 17 9.01 -1.14 5.73
CA CYS A 17 8.15 -1.17 6.91
C CYS A 17 8.20 0.17 7.67
N LYS A 18 9.41 0.74 7.88
CA LYS A 18 9.56 2.07 8.51
C LYS A 18 8.83 3.15 7.71
N PHE A 19 8.96 3.15 6.39
CA PHE A 19 8.27 4.12 5.53
C PHE A 19 6.75 3.98 5.60
N ALA A 20 6.23 2.75 5.60
CA ALA A 20 4.81 2.51 5.77
C ALA A 20 4.31 3.00 7.14
N ILE A 21 5.03 2.73 8.23
CA ILE A 21 4.68 3.19 9.58
C ILE A 21 4.70 4.73 9.66
N ILE A 22 5.76 5.38 9.17
CA ILE A 22 5.85 6.85 9.13
C ILE A 22 4.67 7.43 8.35
N SER A 23 4.33 6.83 7.22
CA SER A 23 3.21 7.29 6.38
C SER A 23 1.88 7.23 7.14
N ILE A 24 1.61 6.17 7.89
CA ILE A 24 0.36 6.08 8.69
C ILE A 24 0.30 7.14 9.79
N GLU A 25 1.43 7.44 10.44
CA GLU A 25 1.47 8.54 11.40
C GLU A 25 1.23 9.89 10.72
N GLN A 26 1.78 10.11 9.53
CA GLN A 26 1.52 11.33 8.74
C GLN A 26 0.06 11.44 8.28
N VAL A 27 -0.62 10.33 7.97
CA VAL A 27 -2.07 10.34 7.72
C VAL A 27 -2.81 10.87 8.95
N LYS A 28 -2.51 10.37 10.15
CA LYS A 28 -3.14 10.83 11.40
C LYS A 28 -2.85 12.31 11.66
N THR A 29 -1.60 12.75 11.48
CA THR A 29 -1.20 14.16 11.61
C THR A 29 -1.96 15.04 10.61
N GLY A 30 -2.05 14.62 9.35
CA GLY A 30 -2.80 15.33 8.31
C GLY A 30 -4.28 15.47 8.67
N LEU A 31 -4.92 14.41 9.15
CA LEU A 31 -6.31 14.45 9.61
C LEU A 31 -6.49 15.42 10.79
N SER A 32 -5.63 15.34 11.81
CA SER A 32 -5.69 16.23 12.99
C SER A 32 -5.54 17.70 12.62
N ASN A 33 -4.66 17.99 11.66
CA ASN A 33 -4.37 19.36 11.22
C ASN A 33 -5.27 19.82 10.06
N LYS A 34 -6.25 19.01 9.64
CA LYS A 34 -7.09 19.26 8.46
C LYS A 34 -6.27 19.57 7.19
N ASN A 35 -5.10 18.93 7.06
CA ASN A 35 -4.21 19.08 5.92
C ASN A 35 -4.41 17.90 4.95
N SER A 36 -5.28 18.11 3.96
CA SER A 36 -5.63 17.08 2.96
C SER A 36 -4.43 16.66 2.11
N ASP A 37 -3.54 17.58 1.73
CA ASP A 37 -2.37 17.27 0.92
C ASP A 37 -1.43 16.31 1.65
N LEU A 38 -1.22 16.54 2.96
CA LEU A 38 -0.43 15.63 3.79
C LEU A 38 -1.08 14.24 3.90
N VAL A 39 -2.41 14.18 4.03
CA VAL A 39 -3.13 12.89 4.05
C VAL A 39 -2.90 12.12 2.76
N TRP A 40 -3.09 12.76 1.60
CA TRP A 40 -2.94 12.08 0.31
C TRP A 40 -1.50 11.74 -0.04
N TYR A 41 -0.55 12.62 0.25
CA TYR A 41 0.88 12.35 0.16
C TYR A 41 1.26 11.11 0.99
N ALA A 42 0.77 11.04 2.22
CA ALA A 42 1.07 9.95 3.12
C ALA A 42 0.40 8.64 2.70
N ILE A 43 -0.85 8.66 2.23
CA ILE A 43 -1.54 7.50 1.67
C ILE A 43 -0.78 6.94 0.46
N GLN A 44 -0.37 7.80 -0.46
CA GLN A 44 0.41 7.38 -1.63
C GLN A 44 1.75 6.76 -1.20
N SER A 45 2.45 7.38 -0.25
CA SER A 45 3.71 6.88 0.29
C SER A 45 3.55 5.51 0.98
N PHE A 46 2.45 5.32 1.73
CA PHE A 46 2.11 4.03 2.33
C PHE A 46 1.90 2.94 1.27
N LEU A 47 1.09 3.21 0.24
CA LEU A 47 0.81 2.24 -0.83
C LEU A 47 2.07 1.86 -1.60
N VAL A 48 2.96 2.82 -1.86
CA VAL A 48 4.26 2.56 -2.51
C VAL A 48 5.13 1.64 -1.64
N ALA A 49 5.26 1.94 -0.35
CA ALA A 49 6.06 1.13 0.56
C ALA A 49 5.54 -0.32 0.66
N VAL A 50 4.23 -0.49 0.83
CA VAL A 50 3.57 -1.81 0.84
C VAL A 50 3.78 -2.53 -0.50
N GLY A 51 3.63 -1.83 -1.63
CA GLY A 51 3.87 -2.39 -2.95
C GLY A 51 5.32 -2.86 -3.17
N ASN A 52 6.30 -2.14 -2.60
CA ASN A 52 7.70 -2.54 -2.64
C ASN A 52 7.97 -3.80 -1.83
N ILE A 53 7.41 -3.91 -0.62
CA ILE A 53 7.47 -5.13 0.20
C ILE A 53 6.84 -6.29 -0.56
N SER A 54 5.66 -6.08 -1.14
CA SER A 54 4.95 -7.08 -1.94
C SER A 54 5.79 -7.58 -3.12
N LYS A 55 6.46 -6.70 -3.88
CA LYS A 55 7.36 -7.10 -4.99
C LYS A 55 8.57 -7.92 -4.54
N ILE A 56 9.01 -7.73 -3.29
CA ILE A 56 10.13 -8.50 -2.73
C ILE A 56 9.67 -9.92 -2.38
N PHE A 57 8.52 -10.05 -1.71
CA PHE A 57 7.94 -11.35 -1.37
C PHE A 57 7.36 -12.07 -2.58
N TRP A 58 6.55 -11.42 -3.41
CA TRP A 58 5.87 -11.98 -4.59
C TRP A 58 6.34 -11.24 -5.87
N PRO A 59 7.55 -11.55 -6.38
CA PRO A 59 8.04 -10.96 -7.61
C PRO A 59 7.16 -11.32 -8.80
N ILE A 60 6.97 -10.36 -9.71
CA ILE A 60 6.26 -10.58 -10.99
C ILE A 60 7.09 -11.50 -11.89
N ASN A 61 8.39 -11.28 -11.95
CA ASN A 61 9.29 -12.12 -12.73
C ASN A 61 9.52 -13.45 -12.01
N GLN A 62 9.01 -14.53 -12.61
CA GLN A 62 9.07 -15.89 -12.08
C GLN A 62 10.50 -16.39 -11.81
N LYS A 63 11.51 -15.84 -12.51
CA LYS A 63 12.94 -16.11 -12.25
C LYS A 63 13.33 -15.83 -10.79
N TYR A 64 12.64 -14.90 -10.13
CA TYR A 64 12.90 -14.54 -8.74
C TYR A 64 11.94 -15.19 -7.74
N GLY A 65 11.09 -16.13 -8.17
CA GLY A 65 10.10 -16.79 -7.32
C GLY A 65 10.72 -17.46 -6.09
N LYS A 66 11.82 -18.21 -6.29
CA LYS A 66 12.58 -18.87 -5.21
C LYS A 66 13.08 -17.88 -4.15
N ARG A 67 13.56 -16.69 -4.57
CA ARG A 67 13.98 -15.62 -3.64
C ARG A 67 12.83 -15.16 -2.76
N GLY A 68 11.66 -14.96 -3.37
CA GLY A 68 10.45 -14.56 -2.65
C GLY A 68 10.00 -15.60 -1.63
N GLU A 69 9.98 -16.87 -2.03
CA GLU A 69 9.62 -18.00 -1.15
C GLU A 69 10.59 -18.14 0.03
N GLU A 70 11.89 -18.10 -0.20
CA GLU A 70 12.91 -18.16 0.86
C GLU A 70 12.77 -17.00 1.86
N LEU A 71 12.48 -15.77 1.39
CA LEU A 71 12.23 -14.63 2.27
C LEU A 71 10.97 -14.80 3.11
N ARG A 72 9.86 -15.25 2.50
CA ARG A 72 8.61 -15.52 3.22
C ARG A 72 8.81 -16.58 4.29
N LYS A 73 9.48 -17.68 3.96
CA LYS A 73 9.86 -18.73 4.94
C LYS A 73 10.72 -18.16 6.07
N SER A 74 11.72 -17.34 5.76
CA SER A 74 12.61 -16.76 6.78
C SER A 74 11.91 -15.82 7.77
N LEU A 75 10.77 -15.23 7.38
CA LEU A 75 10.02 -14.25 8.17
C LEU A 75 8.66 -14.76 8.64
N GLY A 76 8.32 -16.02 8.33
CA GLY A 76 7.03 -16.64 8.66
C GLY A 76 5.84 -15.91 8.02
N ILE A 77 5.96 -15.53 6.75
CA ILE A 77 4.89 -14.85 6.00
C ILE A 77 4.11 -15.85 5.16
N GLU A 78 2.81 -15.92 5.39
CA GLU A 78 1.87 -16.77 4.65
C GLU A 78 1.55 -16.20 3.27
N ASP A 79 1.16 -17.07 2.33
CA ASP A 79 0.84 -16.68 0.96
C ASP A 79 -0.45 -15.87 0.82
N ASN A 80 -1.35 -15.93 1.81
CA ASN A 80 -2.60 -15.16 1.90
C ASN A 80 -2.44 -13.80 2.59
N SER A 81 -1.19 -13.34 2.82
CA SER A 81 -0.92 -12.07 3.50
C SER A 81 -1.63 -10.90 2.81
N PRO A 82 -2.24 -9.96 3.57
CA PRO A 82 -2.89 -8.79 2.99
C PRO A 82 -1.91 -7.80 2.31
N ILE A 83 -0.59 -8.03 2.45
CA ILE A 83 0.45 -7.27 1.73
C ILE A 83 0.60 -7.77 0.29
N GLN A 84 0.16 -8.98 -0.03
CA GLN A 84 0.35 -9.58 -1.37
C GLN A 84 -0.36 -8.79 -2.48
N PRO A 85 -1.66 -8.44 -2.38
CA PRO A 85 -2.36 -7.78 -3.47
C PRO A 85 -1.77 -6.41 -3.80
N ARG A 86 -1.69 -6.08 -5.10
CA ARG A 86 -1.13 -4.80 -5.60
C ARG A 86 -2.10 -4.02 -6.48
N ASN A 87 -3.24 -4.63 -6.83
CA ASN A 87 -4.25 -4.07 -7.72
C ASN A 87 -4.66 -2.66 -7.32
N PHE A 88 -4.95 -2.43 -6.04
CA PHE A 88 -5.40 -1.11 -5.61
C PHE A 88 -4.31 -0.04 -5.70
N ARG A 89 -3.06 -0.38 -5.33
CA ARG A 89 -1.90 0.52 -5.49
C ARG A 89 -1.73 0.95 -6.95
N ASN A 90 -2.02 0.07 -7.91
CA ASN A 90 -1.86 0.37 -9.32
C ASN A 90 -2.79 1.51 -9.78
N HIS A 91 -3.91 1.78 -9.11
CA HIS A 91 -4.73 2.97 -9.41
C HIS A 91 -3.98 4.28 -9.14
N PHE A 92 -3.09 4.29 -8.15
CA PHE A 92 -2.28 5.46 -7.80
C PHE A 92 -1.01 5.56 -8.66
N GLU A 93 -0.40 4.43 -9.03
CA GLU A 93 0.82 4.39 -9.86
C GLU A 93 0.52 4.72 -11.33
N HIS A 94 -0.58 4.22 -11.86
CA HIS A 94 -1.00 4.41 -13.25
C HIS A 94 -2.20 5.36 -13.34
N PHE A 95 -2.20 6.41 -12.51
CA PHE A 95 -3.34 7.32 -12.40
C PHE A 95 -3.61 8.07 -13.71
N ASP A 96 -2.57 8.35 -14.50
CA ASP A 96 -2.66 8.88 -15.86
C ASP A 96 -3.53 8.00 -16.77
N GLU A 97 -3.29 6.69 -16.80
CA GLU A 97 -4.12 5.74 -17.56
C GLU A 97 -5.55 5.68 -16.99
N ARG A 98 -5.72 5.76 -15.66
CA ARG A 98 -7.05 5.80 -15.04
C ARG A 98 -7.84 7.05 -15.40
N LEU A 99 -7.18 8.19 -15.57
CA LEU A 99 -7.79 9.43 -16.03
C LEU A 99 -8.24 9.30 -17.49
N GLU A 100 -7.43 8.70 -18.36
CA GLU A 100 -7.81 8.41 -19.74
C GLU A 100 -9.03 7.47 -19.82
N GLU A 101 -9.05 6.41 -19.02
CA GLU A 101 -10.19 5.52 -18.91
C GLU A 101 -11.44 6.26 -18.42
N TRP A 102 -11.31 7.13 -17.42
CA TRP A 102 -12.42 7.95 -16.90
C TRP A 102 -12.95 8.89 -17.98
N ALA A 103 -12.08 9.64 -18.67
CA ALA A 103 -12.47 10.59 -19.71
C ALA A 103 -13.27 9.94 -20.85
N LYS A 104 -12.92 8.68 -21.19
CA LYS A 104 -13.60 7.89 -22.24
C LYS A 104 -14.92 7.26 -21.78
N SER A 105 -15.04 6.91 -20.50
CA SER A 105 -16.16 6.08 -20.00
C SER A 105 -17.16 6.82 -19.13
N SER A 106 -16.83 8.01 -18.65
CA SER A 106 -17.77 8.86 -17.88
C SER A 106 -18.81 9.47 -18.82
N GLU A 107 -20.10 9.29 -18.51
CA GLU A 107 -21.19 9.83 -19.31
C GLU A 107 -21.41 11.33 -19.08
N ARG A 108 -21.17 11.79 -17.85
CA ARG A 108 -21.44 13.15 -17.40
C ARG A 108 -20.17 13.93 -17.06
N HIS A 109 -19.01 13.29 -17.15
CA HIS A 109 -17.70 13.84 -16.82
C HIS A 109 -17.66 14.48 -15.43
N ASN A 110 -18.38 13.92 -14.45
CA ASN A 110 -18.19 14.34 -13.07
C ASN A 110 -16.83 13.85 -12.60
N PHE A 111 -16.13 14.69 -11.83
CA PHE A 111 -14.81 14.38 -11.32
C PHE A 111 -14.77 14.62 -9.82
N VAL A 112 -14.90 13.53 -9.05
CA VAL A 112 -14.77 13.56 -7.60
C VAL A 112 -13.47 12.87 -7.23
N ASP A 113 -12.51 13.63 -6.72
CA ASP A 113 -11.20 13.11 -6.39
C ASP A 113 -10.67 13.71 -5.08
N SER A 114 -9.71 13.02 -4.48
CA SER A 114 -9.00 13.42 -3.26
C SER A 114 -9.94 13.83 -2.11
N SER A 115 -11.12 13.22 -2.03
CA SER A 115 -12.14 13.54 -1.03
C SER A 115 -11.95 12.72 0.24
N ILE A 116 -12.02 13.38 1.40
CA ILE A 116 -11.87 12.74 2.71
C ILE A 116 -13.23 12.75 3.42
N GLY A 117 -13.76 11.57 3.69
CA GLY A 117 -15.10 11.36 4.26
C GLY A 117 -15.74 10.06 3.77
N PRO A 118 -16.92 9.70 4.28
CA PRO A 118 -17.65 8.55 3.75
C PRO A 118 -18.13 8.81 2.31
N SER A 119 -18.22 7.73 1.52
CA SER A 119 -18.49 7.80 0.07
C SER A 119 -19.91 8.29 -0.26
N ASP A 120 -20.83 8.23 0.70
CA ASP A 120 -22.22 8.67 0.56
C ASP A 120 -22.42 10.17 0.84
N MET A 121 -21.36 10.93 1.12
CA MET A 121 -21.44 12.39 1.29
C MET A 121 -21.87 13.12 0.01
N ILE A 122 -21.68 12.50 -1.16
CA ILE A 122 -22.01 13.10 -2.46
C ILE A 122 -22.99 12.17 -3.16
N ALA A 123 -24.25 12.59 -3.23
CA ALA A 123 -25.32 11.86 -3.89
C ALA A 123 -25.43 12.23 -5.38
N GLY A 124 -25.98 11.32 -6.19
CA GLY A 124 -26.30 11.58 -7.60
C GLY A 124 -25.12 11.52 -8.58
N ILE A 125 -23.95 11.08 -8.11
CA ILE A 125 -22.74 10.85 -8.93
C ILE A 125 -22.57 9.34 -9.17
N ASP A 126 -22.19 8.97 -10.39
CA ASP A 126 -21.89 7.57 -10.72
C ASP A 126 -20.67 7.11 -9.92
N PRO A 127 -20.68 5.93 -9.27
CA PRO A 127 -19.50 5.36 -8.60
C PRO A 127 -18.21 5.38 -9.43
N LYS A 128 -18.30 5.31 -10.76
CA LYS A 128 -17.17 5.37 -11.71
C LYS A 128 -16.51 6.75 -11.81
N ASP A 129 -17.17 7.80 -11.33
CA ASP A 129 -16.69 9.18 -11.32
C ASP A 129 -16.03 9.58 -9.98
N PHE A 130 -16.04 8.66 -9.01
CA PHE A 130 -15.26 8.78 -7.78
C PHE A 130 -13.88 8.16 -7.98
N LEU A 131 -12.84 8.97 -8.01
CA LEU A 131 -11.46 8.52 -8.07
C LEU A 131 -10.94 8.32 -6.64
N ARG A 132 -10.10 9.18 -6.09
CA ARG A 132 -9.50 8.93 -4.77
C ARG A 132 -10.42 9.37 -3.63
N ILE A 133 -11.05 8.42 -2.94
CA ILE A 133 -11.85 8.69 -1.74
C ILE A 133 -11.24 7.97 -0.54
N PHE A 134 -11.07 8.68 0.58
CA PHE A 134 -10.58 8.10 1.82
C PHE A 134 -11.60 8.32 2.95
N ASN A 135 -12.10 7.22 3.51
CA ASN A 135 -12.95 7.26 4.70
C ASN A 135 -12.09 7.09 5.96
N PRO A 136 -11.89 8.15 6.78
CA PRO A 136 -11.03 8.08 7.97
C PRO A 136 -11.65 7.28 9.13
N THR A 137 -12.96 7.05 9.13
CA THR A 137 -13.65 6.25 10.15
C THR A 137 -13.38 4.76 9.94
N THR A 138 -13.58 4.28 8.72
CA THR A 138 -13.37 2.86 8.38
C THR A 138 -11.93 2.56 7.99
N TRP A 139 -11.14 3.58 7.64
CA TRP A 139 -9.82 3.47 7.01
C TRP A 139 -9.89 2.72 5.67
N THR A 140 -10.86 3.09 4.84
CA THR A 140 -11.08 2.49 3.53
C THR A 140 -10.76 3.51 2.44
N LEU A 141 -9.94 3.09 1.48
CA LEU A 141 -9.80 3.78 0.21
C LEU A 141 -10.83 3.26 -0.77
N THR A 142 -11.39 4.14 -1.59
CA THR A 142 -12.22 3.76 -2.72
C THR A 142 -11.66 4.40 -3.99
N PHE A 143 -11.72 3.65 -5.10
CA PHE A 143 -11.38 4.11 -6.45
C PHE A 143 -12.31 3.48 -7.47
N ARG A 144 -13.16 4.30 -8.10
CA ARG A 144 -14.14 3.90 -9.12
C ARG A 144 -14.97 2.66 -8.71
N GLY A 145 -15.38 2.63 -7.44
CA GLY A 145 -16.12 1.52 -6.83
C GLY A 145 -15.26 0.40 -6.24
N ASP A 146 -13.98 0.26 -6.61
CA ASP A 146 -13.05 -0.65 -5.94
C ASP A 146 -12.75 -0.16 -4.53
N LYS A 147 -12.72 -1.06 -3.55
CA LYS A 147 -12.55 -0.74 -2.13
C LYS A 147 -11.32 -1.44 -1.57
N TYR A 148 -10.58 -0.71 -0.74
CA TYR A 148 -9.36 -1.21 -0.14
C TYR A 148 -9.25 -0.78 1.32
N GLU A 149 -9.43 -1.75 2.21
CA GLU A 149 -9.35 -1.54 3.66
C GLU A 149 -7.89 -1.50 4.10
N LEU A 150 -7.46 -0.38 4.71
CA LEU A 150 -6.06 -0.22 5.10
C LEU A 150 -5.72 -0.97 6.40
N LYS A 151 -6.68 -1.15 7.32
CA LYS A 151 -6.42 -1.73 8.66
C LYS A 151 -5.73 -3.10 8.63
N PRO A 152 -6.15 -4.08 7.80
CA PRO A 152 -5.46 -5.37 7.72
C PRO A 152 -4.00 -5.25 7.28
N ILE A 153 -3.71 -4.38 6.30
CA ILE A 153 -2.34 -4.13 5.82
C ILE A 153 -1.51 -3.44 6.89
N ILE A 154 -2.06 -2.41 7.53
CA ILE A 154 -1.39 -1.68 8.62
C ILE A 154 -0.99 -2.68 9.72
N LYS A 155 -1.93 -3.53 10.16
CA LYS A 155 -1.65 -4.58 11.15
C LYS A 155 -0.51 -5.50 10.70
N ALA A 156 -0.57 -6.01 9.47
CA ALA A 156 0.47 -6.89 8.93
C ALA A 156 1.86 -6.21 8.87
N ILE A 157 1.93 -4.91 8.57
CA ILE A 157 3.18 -4.14 8.59
C ILE A 157 3.74 -4.03 10.02
N TYR A 158 2.90 -3.71 11.01
CA TYR A 158 3.33 -3.63 12.41
C TYR A 158 3.78 -4.99 12.97
N GLU A 159 3.19 -6.09 12.51
CA GLU A 159 3.62 -7.45 12.89
C GLU A 159 4.91 -7.89 12.18
N LEU A 160 5.10 -7.48 10.92
CA LEU A 160 6.30 -7.79 10.14
C LEU A 160 7.52 -7.02 10.62
N TYR A 161 7.36 -5.74 10.95
CA TYR A 161 8.45 -4.83 11.30
C TYR A 161 9.41 -5.36 12.39
N PRO A 162 8.95 -5.79 13.57
CA PRO A 162 9.86 -6.29 14.62
C PRO A 162 10.56 -7.58 14.20
N LYS A 163 9.88 -8.48 13.46
CA LYS A 163 10.47 -9.73 12.96
C LYS A 163 11.62 -9.45 12.00
N VAL A 164 11.36 -8.59 11.01
CA VAL A 164 12.38 -8.27 10.00
C VAL A 164 13.50 -7.41 10.59
N SER A 165 13.23 -6.50 11.51
CA SER A 165 14.27 -5.70 12.16
C SER A 165 15.19 -6.57 13.03
N SER A 166 14.64 -7.56 13.75
CA SER A 166 15.45 -8.54 14.49
C SER A 166 16.36 -9.34 13.54
N GLU A 167 15.82 -9.83 12.43
CA GLU A 167 16.60 -10.58 11.46
C GLU A 167 17.64 -9.72 10.73
N ALA A 168 17.28 -8.52 10.27
CA ALA A 168 18.13 -7.63 9.49
C ALA A 168 19.37 -7.13 10.26
N ASN A 169 19.30 -7.09 11.59
CA ASN A 169 20.38 -6.67 12.48
C ASN A 169 21.35 -7.82 12.86
N LYS A 170 21.01 -9.08 12.55
CA LYS A 170 21.93 -10.20 12.78
C LYS A 170 23.13 -10.13 11.83
N PRO A 171 24.34 -10.47 12.28
CA PRO A 171 25.46 -10.71 11.39
C PRO A 171 25.12 -11.76 10.33
N TRP A 172 25.71 -11.64 9.14
CA TRP A 172 25.53 -12.64 8.08
C TRP A 172 26.59 -13.76 8.13
N TRP A 173 27.63 -13.58 8.94
CA TRP A 173 28.73 -14.55 9.14
C TRP A 173 28.51 -15.50 10.32
N GLU A 174 27.41 -15.32 11.06
CA GLU A 174 26.89 -16.27 12.06
C GLU A 174 25.83 -17.18 11.40
#